data_AF-J9BAE0-F1
#
_entry.id   AF-J9BAE0-F1
#
_cell.length_a   1.000
_cell.length_b   1.000
_cell.length_c   1.000
_cell.angle_alpha   90.00
_cell.angle_beta   90.00
_cell.angle_gamma   90.00
#
_symmetry.space_group_name_H-M   'P 1'
#
loop_
_entity.id
_entity.type
_entity.pdbx_description
1 polymer ?
#
loop_
_entity_poly.entity_id
_entity_poly.type
_entity_poly.pdbx_seq_one_letter_code
_entity_poly.pdbx_strand_id
1 'polypeptide(L)' 'MSKTHPPELKKYMDKQVDLKLNGNRSVSGILRGFDPFMNIVVEDAVENLKSGDKNEIGMVVIRGNSIVIMEPKERLDQR' A
#
# COMPACT_ATOMS: atom_id res chain seq x y z
N MET A 1 -7.01 -5.30 27.92
CA MET A 1 -7.12 -5.08 26.45
C MET A 1 -5.81 -4.48 25.99
N SER A 2 -5.04 -5.19 25.16
CA SER A 2 -3.80 -4.64 24.60
C SER A 2 -4.16 -3.37 23.81
N LYS A 3 -3.46 -2.27 24.07
CA LYS A 3 -3.61 -1.06 23.26
C LYS A 3 -3.14 -1.43 21.86
N THR A 4 -4.04 -1.43 20.88
CA THR A 4 -3.66 -1.59 19.47
C THR A 4 -2.71 -0.46 19.14
N HIS A 5 -1.45 -0.81 18.85
CA HIS A 5 -0.48 0.18 18.43
C HIS A 5 -0.86 0.64 17.01
N PRO A 6 -1.00 1.96 16.78
CA PRO A 6 -1.32 2.45 15.44
C PRO A 6 -0.19 2.06 14.46
N PRO A 7 -0.51 1.81 13.19
CA PRO A 7 0.48 1.45 12.18
C PRO A 7 1.55 2.55 12.04
N GLU A 8 2.83 2.18 12.07
CA GLU A 8 3.93 3.12 11.79
C GLU A 8 4.14 3.34 10.28
N LEU A 9 3.07 3.69 9.57
CA LEU A 9 3.10 3.93 8.12
C LEU A 9 3.58 5.34 7.77
N LYS A 10 3.76 6.23 8.76
CA LYS A 10 4.21 7.61 8.53
C LYS A 10 5.56 7.69 7.78
N LYS A 11 6.46 6.72 7.99
CA LYS A 11 7.77 6.64 7.32
C LYS A 11 7.69 6.27 5.83
N TYR A 12 6.54 5.77 5.39
CA TYR A 12 6.23 5.30 4.04
C TYR A 12 5.41 6.32 3.25
N MET A 13 4.97 7.41 3.88
CA MET A 13 4.22 8.48 3.22
C MET A 13 5.03 9.10 2.09
N ASP A 14 4.34 9.40 1.00
CA ASP A 14 4.89 9.99 -0.23
C ASP A 14 5.95 9.11 -0.93
N LYS A 15 6.04 7.83 -0.56
CA LYS A 15 6.95 6.86 -1.17
C LYS A 15 6.19 5.87 -2.02
N GLN A 16 6.90 5.33 -3.01
CA GLN A 16 6.37 4.27 -3.83
C GLN A 16 6.38 2.94 -3.06
N VAL A 17 5.23 2.27 -3.04
CA VAL A 17 5.00 1.00 -2.35
C VAL A 17 4.45 -0.04 -3.32
N ASP A 18 4.87 -1.29 -3.13
CA ASP A 18 4.26 -2.48 -3.71
C ASP A 18 3.35 -3.13 -2.65
N LEU A 19 2.13 -3.45 -3.05
CA LEU A 19 1.10 -4.02 -2.20
C LEU A 19 0.69 -5.37 -2.77
N LYS A 20 0.81 -6.41 -1.95
CA LYS A 20 0.20 -7.72 -2.22
C LYS A 20 -1.14 -7.77 -1.50
N LEU A 21 -2.19 -8.00 -2.28
CA LEU A 21 -3.57 -8.06 -1.80
C LEU A 21 -4.08 -9.50 -1.83
N ASN A 22 -5.16 -9.74 -1.11
CA ASN A 22 -5.88 -11.01 -1.17
C ASN A 22 -6.25 -11.41 -2.61
N GLY A 23 -6.26 -12.72 -2.88
CA GLY A 23 -6.57 -13.25 -4.22
C GLY A 23 -5.41 -13.23 -5.21
N ASN A 24 -4.17 -13.09 -4.72
CA ASN A 24 -2.95 -12.95 -5.53
C ASN A 24 -3.03 -11.76 -6.49
N ARG A 25 -3.55 -10.64 -5.99
CA ARG A 25 -3.55 -9.35 -6.70
C ARG A 25 -2.38 -8.52 -6.19
N SER A 26 -1.82 -7.72 -7.08
CA SER A 26 -0.70 -6.82 -6.74
C SER A 26 -0.98 -5.44 -7.28
N VAL A 27 -0.80 -4.43 -6.44
CA VAL A 27 -0.95 -3.01 -6.80
C VAL A 27 0.31 -2.28 -6.38
N SER A 28 0.80 -1.37 -7.20
CA SER A 28 1.93 -0.50 -6.88
C SER A 28 1.54 0.96 -7.04
N GLY A 29 2.00 1.85 -6.19
CA GLY A 29 1.72 3.30 -6.30
C GLY A 29 2.31 4.09 -5.14
N ILE A 30 1.93 5.35 -5.01
CA ILE A 30 2.45 6.27 -3.99
C ILE A 30 1.51 6.29 -2.79
N LEU A 31 2.01 6.01 -1.59
CA LEU A 31 1.20 6.08 -0.37
C LEU A 31 0.90 7.55 0.00
N ARG A 32 -0.38 7.94 -0.05
CA ARG A 32 -0.83 9.31 0.27
C ARG A 32 -1.55 9.45 1.60
N GLY A 33 -2.00 8.34 2.19
CA GLY A 33 -2.69 8.39 3.46
C GLY A 33 -2.97 7.01 4.01
N PHE A 34 -3.19 6.94 5.31
CA PHE A 34 -3.60 5.73 6.00
C PHE A 34 -4.46 6.08 7.21
N ASP A 35 -5.21 5.09 7.70
CA ASP A 35 -5.97 5.18 8.95
C ASP A 35 -5.54 4.10 9.96
N PRO A 36 -6.06 4.10 11.20
CA PRO A 36 -5.71 3.10 12.21
C PRO A 36 -6.07 1.65 11.86
N PHE A 37 -6.95 1.44 10.87
CA PHE A 37 -7.35 0.12 10.38
C PHE A 37 -6.53 -0.33 9.16
N MET A 38 -5.48 0.41 8.80
CA MET A 38 -4.67 0.23 7.60
C MET A 38 -5.46 0.35 6.28
N ASN A 39 -6.60 1.04 6.27
CA ASN A 39 -7.11 1.49 4.97
C ASN A 39 -6.12 2.54 4.45
N ILE A 40 -5.71 2.42 3.19
CA ILE A 40 -4.69 3.28 2.60
C ILE A 40 -5.20 3.95 1.34
N VAL A 41 -4.69 5.16 1.10
CA VAL A 41 -4.88 5.90 -0.14
C VAL A 41 -3.60 5.77 -0.95
N VAL A 42 -3.73 5.29 -2.18
CA VAL A 42 -2.62 5.12 -3.12
C VAL A 42 -2.90 5.98 -4.35
N GLU A 43 -1.97 6.87 -4.67
CA GLU A 43 -1.98 7.65 -5.92
C GLU A 43 -1.12 6.97 -6.99
N ASP A 44 -1.38 7.25 -8.26
CA ASP A 44 -0.71 6.65 -9.42
C ASP A 44 -0.66 5.12 -9.31
N ALA A 45 -1.76 4.53 -8.84
CA ALA A 45 -1.86 3.11 -8.61
C ALA A 45 -1.89 2.35 -9.94
N VAL A 46 -1.11 1.30 -10.00
CA VAL A 46 -1.00 0.37 -11.12
C VAL A 46 -1.29 -1.03 -10.61
N GLU A 47 -2.34 -1.66 -11.14
CA GLU A 47 -2.60 -3.08 -10.91
C GLU A 47 -1.68 -3.91 -11.82
N ASN A 48 -0.90 -4.79 -11.20
CA ASN A 48 -0.07 -5.75 -11.90
C ASN A 48 -0.87 -7.06 -12.03
N LEU A 49 -1.29 -7.37 -13.26
CA LEU A 49 -2.09 -8.55 -13.59
C LEU A 49 -1.21 -9.80 -13.68
N LYS A 50 -1.81 -10.97 -13.45
CA LYS A 50 -1.12 -12.26 -13.54
C LYS A 50 -0.60 -12.58 -14.95
N SER A 51 -1.18 -11.97 -15.98
CA SER A 51 -0.73 -12.07 -17.37
C SER A 51 0.59 -11.32 -17.64
N GLY A 52 1.05 -10.48 -16.71
CA GLY A 52 2.19 -9.57 -16.90
C GLY A 52 1.77 -8.17 -17.36
N ASP A 53 0.49 -7.97 -17.69
CA ASP A 53 -0.05 -6.67 -18.06
C ASP A 53 -0.15 -5.73 -16.85
N LYS A 54 -0.05 -4.43 -17.12
CA LYS A 54 -0.20 -3.36 -16.13
C LYS A 54 -1.40 -2.52 -16.46
N ASN A 55 -2.24 -2.28 -15.47
CA ASN A 55 -3.43 -1.43 -15.61
C ASN A 55 -3.32 -0.22 -14.68
N GLU A 56 -3.30 0.98 -15.25
CA GLU A 56 -3.28 2.22 -14.49
C GLU A 56 -4.70 2.52 -13.97
N ILE A 57 -4.83 2.57 -12.65
CA ILE A 57 -6.12 2.75 -11.96
C ILE A 57 -6.19 4.09 -11.20
N GLY A 58 -5.14 4.92 -11.29
CA GLY A 58 -5.13 6.28 -10.76
C GLY A 58 -5.12 6.33 -9.22
N MET A 59 -5.95 7.18 -8.64
CA MET A 59 -6.07 7.29 -7.18
C MET A 59 -7.10 6.30 -6.63
N VAL A 60 -6.67 5.42 -5.72
CA VAL A 60 -7.52 4.35 -5.17
C VAL A 60 -7.43 4.29 -3.65
N VAL A 61 -8.52 3.82 -3.05
CA VAL A 61 -8.57 3.46 -1.62
C VAL A 61 -8.54 1.95 -1.50
N ILE A 62 -7.59 1.42 -0.73
CA ILE A 62 -7.45 -0.01 -0.47
C ILE A 62 -7.85 -0.29 0.97
N ARG A 63 -8.74 -1.27 1.15
CA ARG A 63 -9.19 -1.71 2.47
C ARG A 63 -8.07 -2.46 3.20
N GLY A 64 -7.81 -2.10 4.46
CA GLY A 64 -6.70 -2.67 5.24
C GLY A 64 -6.74 -4.19 5.37
N ASN A 65 -7.94 -4.76 5.57
CA ASN A 65 -8.12 -6.22 5.63
C ASN A 65 -7.74 -6.97 4.35
N SER A 66 -7.63 -6.26 3.22
CA SER A 66 -7.25 -6.85 1.94
C SER A 66 -5.74 -6.84 1.72
N ILE A 67 -4.96 -6.09 2.53
CA ILE A 67 -3.52 -5.97 2.39
C ILE A 67 -2.86 -7.14 3.12
N VAL A 68 -2.09 -7.93 2.37
CA VAL A 68 -1.31 -9.05 2.90
C VAL A 68 0.11 -8.59 3.21
N ILE A 69 0.74 -7.88 2.26
CA ILE A 69 2.12 -7.38 2.38
C ILE A 69 2.19 -5.98 1.77
N MET A 70 2.94 -5.08 2.41
CA MET A 70 3.36 -3.79 1.86
C MET A 70 4.89 -3.74 1.86
N GLU A 71 5.49 -3.42 0.72
CA GLU A 71 6.94 -3.34 0.53
C GLU A 71 7.28 -1.96 -0.06
N PRO A 72 8.20 -1.18 0.54
CA PRO A 72 8.64 0.07 -0.06
C PRO A 72 9.59 -0.22 -1.23
N LYS A 73 9.42 0.46 -2.36
CA LYS A 73 10.38 0.41 -3.48
C LYS A 73 11.65 1.20 -3.22
N GLU A 74 11.57 2.14 -2.28
CA GLU A 74 12.65 3.04 -1.95
C GLU A 74 13.24 2.73 -0.58
N ARG A 75 14.52 3.06 -0.41
CA ARG A 75 15.18 2.92 0.88
C ARG A 75 14.55 3.90 1.87
N LEU A 76 14.10 3.39 3.01
CA LEU A 76 13.61 4.24 4.09
C LEU A 76 14.83 4.78 4.86
N ASP A 77 14.97 6.11 4.90
CA ASP A 77 15.95 6.74 5.79
C ASP A 77 15.57 6.47 7.26
N GLN A 78 16.56 6.02 8.03
CA GLN A 78 16.42 5.65 9.44
C GLN A 78 16.72 6.82 10.40
N ARG A 79 16.58 8.06 9.96
CA ARG A 79 16.89 9.23 10.80
C ARG A 79 15.86 9.45 11.91
#